data_AF-A0A3B8JJ26-F1
#
_entry.id   AF-A0A3B8JJ26-F1
#
_cell.length_a   1.000
_cell.length_b   1.000
_cell.length_c   1.000
_cell.angle_alpha   90.00
_cell.angle_beta   90.00
_cell.angle_gamma   90.00
#
_symmetry.space_group_name_H-M   'P 1'
#
loop_
_entity.id
_entity.type
_entity.pdbx_description
1 polymer ?
#
loop_
_entity_poly.entity_id
_entity_poly.type
_entity_poly.pdbx_seq_one_letter_code
_entity_poly.pdbx_strand_id
1 'polypeptide(L)'
;VFTSGGINKLEAYKRLKIPEVWFWEDGVLEVHHLRGEGNTFHYERISSSEEVKGIDLDLLLRCINMVNHVDAIKTFQQALTST
;
A
#
# COMPACT_ATOMS: atom_id res chain seq x y z
N VAL A 1 21.85 10.02 1.97
CA VAL A 1 20.96 10.72 1.02
C VAL A 1 19.56 10.68 1.60
N PHE A 2 19.14 11.71 2.31
CA PHE A 2 17.75 11.89 2.74
C PHE A 2 17.07 12.67 1.62
N THR A 3 16.41 11.98 0.69
CA THR A 3 15.46 12.67 -0.17
C THR A 3 14.12 12.61 0.54
N SER A 4 13.54 13.77 0.81
CA SER A 4 12.11 13.98 1.00
C SER A 4 11.35 13.53 -0.27
N GLY A 5 11.43 12.22 -0.55
CA GLY A 5 11.47 11.62 -1.88
C GLY A 5 10.22 10.82 -2.27
N GLY A 6 9.12 10.98 -1.53
CA GLY A 6 7.83 10.36 -1.89
C GLY A 6 7.34 10.81 -3.26
N ILE A 7 7.46 12.10 -3.57
CA ILE A 7 6.97 12.70 -4.84
C ILE A 7 7.74 12.16 -6.06
N ASN A 8 9.07 11.96 -5.96
CA ASN A 8 9.87 11.50 -7.11
C ASN A 8 9.56 10.04 -7.48
N LYS A 9 9.32 9.17 -6.49
CA LYS A 9 8.93 7.77 -6.73
C LYS A 9 7.55 7.69 -7.39
N LEU A 10 6.58 8.46 -6.89
CA LEU A 10 5.23 8.52 -7.48
C LEU A 10 5.27 9.01 -8.93
N GLU A 11 6.08 10.02 -9.26
CA GLU A 11 6.22 10.47 -10.66
C GLU A 11 6.79 9.39 -11.58
N ALA A 12 7.76 8.59 -11.10
CA ALA A 12 8.30 7.47 -11.85
C ALA A 12 7.25 6.35 -12.05
N TYR A 13 6.52 5.98 -11.00
CA TYR A 13 5.46 4.96 -11.05
C TYR A 13 4.27 5.40 -11.91
N LYS A 14 3.95 6.70 -11.93
CA LYS A 14 2.93 7.30 -12.79
C LYS A 14 3.26 7.11 -14.27
N ARG A 15 4.52 7.29 -14.67
CA ARG A 15 4.97 7.07 -16.06
C ARG A 15 4.83 5.61 -16.47
N LEU A 16 4.96 4.70 -15.52
CA LEU A 16 4.74 3.26 -15.70
C LEU A 16 3.26 2.86 -15.59
N LYS A 17 2.36 3.82 -15.30
CA LYS A 17 0.92 3.60 -15.09
C LYS A 17 0.62 2.52 -14.07
N ILE A 18 1.38 2.46 -12.98
CA ILE A 18 1.14 1.52 -11.89
C ILE A 18 -0.18 1.92 -11.19
N PRO A 19 -1.22 1.07 -11.20
CA PRO A 19 -2.55 1.43 -10.68
C PRO A 19 -2.54 1.77 -9.20
N GLU A 20 -1.76 1.06 -8.39
CA GLU A 20 -1.73 1.25 -6.94
C GLU A 20 -0.32 1.07 -6.38
N VAL A 21 0.07 1.95 -5.47
CA VAL A 21 1.39 1.95 -4.83
C VAL A 21 1.24 2.07 -3.32
N TRP A 22 1.89 1.17 -2.59
CA TRP A 22 1.82 1.11 -1.13
C TRP A 22 3.18 1.52 -0.55
N PHE A 23 3.15 2.48 0.37
CA PHE A 23 4.33 2.89 1.13
C PHE A 23 4.15 2.44 2.57
N TRP A 24 5.15 1.74 3.08
CA TRP A 24 5.29 1.49 4.51
C TRP A 24 6.55 2.21 4.99
N GLU A 25 6.36 3.24 5.81
CA GLU A 25 7.43 4.06 6.37
C GLU A 25 7.04 4.50 7.78
N ASP A 26 7.98 4.46 8.72
CA ASP A 26 7.79 4.85 10.12
C ASP A 26 6.53 4.26 10.80
N GLY A 27 6.17 3.03 10.42
CA GLY A 27 5.02 2.31 10.99
C GLY A 27 3.66 2.75 10.45
N VAL A 28 3.63 3.57 9.39
CA VAL A 28 2.41 3.97 8.68
C VAL A 28 2.37 3.27 7.32
N LEU A 29 1.22 2.65 7.00
CA LEU A 29 0.93 2.14 5.67
C LEU A 29 0.05 3.15 4.92
N GLU A 30 0.58 3.70 3.83
CA GLU A 30 -0.13 4.59 2.93
C GLU A 30 -0.38 3.92 1.59
N VAL A 31 -1.60 4.01 1.08
CA VAL A 31 -1.99 3.45 -0.22
C VAL A 31 -2.34 4.59 -1.15
N HIS A 32 -1.75 4.59 -2.34
CA HIS A 32 -2.02 5.56 -3.39
C HIS A 32 -2.56 4.89 -4.64
N HIS A 33 -3.70 5.36 -5.16
CA HIS A 33 -4.26 4.90 -6.43
C HIS A 33 -4.01 5.92 -7.55
N LEU A 34 -3.75 5.41 -8.75
CA LEU A 34 -3.55 6.19 -9.95
C LEU A 34 -4.90 6.56 -10.58
N ARG A 35 -5.23 7.84 -10.53
CA ARG A 35 -6.44 8.41 -11.12
C ARG A 35 -6.14 9.15 -12.41
N GLY A 36 -7.19 9.33 -13.21
CA GLY A 36 -7.19 10.12 -14.43
C GLY A 36 -7.21 9.30 -15.72
N GLU A 37 -7.30 10.00 -16.84
CA GLU A 37 -7.40 9.40 -18.18
C GLU A 37 -6.47 10.10 -19.17
N GLY A 38 -6.19 9.43 -20.29
CA GLY A 38 -5.37 9.98 -21.37
C GLY A 38 -3.94 10.28 -20.93
N ASN A 39 -3.59 11.57 -20.91
CA ASN A 39 -2.26 12.07 -20.55
C ASN A 39 -2.21 12.74 -19.17
N THR A 40 -3.33 12.78 -18.45
CA THR A 40 -3.43 13.46 -17.15
C THR A 40 -3.63 12.43 -16.05
N PHE A 41 -2.53 11.91 -15.51
CA PHE A 41 -2.56 11.01 -14.36
C PHE A 41 -2.09 11.71 -13.08
N HIS A 42 -2.65 11.30 -11.95
CA HIS A 42 -2.19 11.71 -10.63
C HIS A 42 -2.42 10.59 -9.62
N TYR A 43 -1.61 10.57 -8.57
CA TYR A 43 -1.84 9.68 -7.44
C TYR A 43 -2.69 10.37 -6.39
N GLU A 44 -3.67 9.64 -5.88
CA GLU A 44 -4.52 10.04 -4.76
C GLU A 44 -4.33 9.04 -3.63
N ARG A 45 -4.25 9.51 -2.38
CA ARG A 45 -4.22 8.63 -1.21
C ARG A 45 -5.62 8.06 -0.98
N ILE A 46 -5.71 6.74 -0.85
CA ILE A 46 -6.95 6.03 -0.59
C ILE A 46 -6.88 5.34 0.78
N SER A 47 -8.04 5.12 1.40
CA SER A 47 -8.17 4.44 2.69
C SER A 47 -8.37 2.92 2.58
N SER A 48 -8.61 2.41 1.38
CA SER A 48 -8.87 1.00 1.10
C SER A 48 -8.32 0.64 -0.28
N SER A 49 -7.67 -0.53 -0.41
CA SER A 49 -7.16 -1.00 -1.70
C SER A 49 -8.29 -1.28 -2.69
N GLU A 50 -8.10 -0.84 -3.93
CA GLU A 50 -8.99 -1.13 -5.05
C GLU A 50 -8.47 -2.29 -5.92
N GLU A 51 -7.15 -2.50 -5.92
CA GLU A 51 -6.51 -3.59 -6.66
C GLU A 51 -6.59 -4.93 -5.91
N VAL A 52 -6.60 -4.89 -4.57
CA VAL A 52 -6.74 -6.07 -3.70
C VAL A 52 -8.04 -5.97 -2.91
N LYS A 53 -9.13 -6.30 -3.60
CA LYS A 53 -10.49 -6.22 -3.02
C LYS A 53 -10.61 -7.06 -1.76
N GLY A 54 -11.14 -6.44 -0.70
CA GLY A 54 -11.42 -7.10 0.57
C GLY A 54 -10.20 -7.26 1.48
N ILE A 55 -9.05 -6.67 1.13
CA ILE A 55 -7.92 -6.64 2.07
C ILE A 55 -8.21 -5.71 3.24
N ASP A 56 -7.96 -6.21 4.46
CA ASP A 56 -7.93 -5.40 5.67
C ASP A 56 -6.52 -4.79 5.83
N LEU A 57 -6.40 -3.50 5.52
CA LEU A 57 -5.14 -2.77 5.58
C LEU A 57 -4.65 -2.56 7.02
N ASP A 58 -5.55 -2.48 7.99
CA ASP A 58 -5.20 -2.36 9.42
C ASP A 58 -4.61 -3.68 9.94
N LEU A 59 -5.22 -4.81 9.58
CA LEU A 59 -4.67 -6.14 9.84
C LEU A 59 -3.30 -6.29 9.18
N LEU A 60 -3.16 -5.90 7.91
CA LEU A 60 -1.89 -5.97 7.20
C LEU A 60 -0.82 -5.13 7.90
N LEU A 61 -1.13 -3.88 8.27
CA LEU A 61 -0.21 -2.99 8.97
C LEU A 61 0.23 -3.61 10.31
N ARG A 62 -0.71 -4.18 11.06
CA ARG A 62 -0.41 -4.91 12.30
C ARG A 62 0.58 -6.04 12.03
N CYS A 63 0.34 -6.86 11.01
CA CYS A 63 1.20 -7.99 10.66
C CYS A 63 2.60 -7.55 10.19
N ILE A 64 2.71 -6.51 9.35
CA ILE A 64 4.00 -6.01 8.85
C ILE A 64 4.88 -5.49 10.00
N ASN A 65 4.27 -4.90 11.03
CA ASN A 65 4.98 -4.40 12.20
C ASN A 65 5.33 -5.51 13.25
N MET A 66 4.96 -6.77 13.01
CA MET A 66 5.31 -7.87 13.93
C MET A 66 6.77 -8.29 13.75
N VAL A 67 7.51 -8.31 14.87
CA VAL A 67 8.92 -8.74 14.91
C VAL A 67 9.08 -10.19 14.42
N ASN A 68 8.15 -11.08 14.79
CA ASN A 68 8.17 -12.46 14.36
C ASN A 68 7.37 -12.65 13.07
N HIS A 69 8.05 -12.88 11.96
CA HIS A 69 7.44 -13.07 10.64
C HIS A 69 6.57 -14.33 10.56
N VAL A 70 6.88 -15.39 11.32
CA VAL A 70 6.05 -16.61 11.35
C VAL A 70 4.70 -16.30 11.99
N ASP A 71 4.70 -15.54 13.09
CA ASP A 71 3.47 -15.13 13.78
C ASP A 71 2.67 -14.15 12.93
N ALA A 72 3.34 -13.27 12.18
CA ALA A 72 2.72 -12.34 11.24
C ALA A 72 1.91 -13.08 10.16
N ILE A 73 2.54 -14.07 9.51
CA ILE A 73 1.90 -14.89 8.46
C ILE A 73 0.71 -15.65 9.03
N LYS A 74 0.89 -16.31 10.19
CA LYS A 74 -0.17 -17.08 10.83
C LYS A 74 -1.36 -16.20 11.19
N THR A 75 -1.10 -15.02 11.78
CA THR A 75 -2.14 -14.05 12.16
C THR A 75 -2.93 -13.59 10.93
N PHE A 76 -2.22 -13.27 9.84
CA PHE A 76 -2.85 -12.82 8.60
C PHE A 76 -3.74 -13.92 7.98
N GLN A 77 -3.22 -15.15 7.89
CA GLN A 77 -3.97 -16.29 7.34
C GLN A 77 -5.22 -16.64 8.17
N GLN A 78 -5.11 -16.60 9.50
CA GLN A 78 -6.23 -16.90 10.39
C GLN A 78 -7.38 -15.89 10.22
N ALA A 79 -7.05 -14.61 10.09
CA ALA A 79 -8.05 -13.56 9.88
C ALA A 79 -8.77 -13.72 8.53
N LEU A 80 -8.05 -14.11 7.46
CA LEU A 80 -8.65 -14.39 6.16
C LEU A 80 -9.60 -15.59 6.16
N THR A 81 -9.38 -16.57 7.05
CA THR A 81 -10.18 -17.80 7.12
C THR A 81 -11.41 -17.65 8.02
N SER A 82 -11.45 -16.61 8.85
CA SER A 82 -12.51 -16.40 9.86
C SER A 82 -13.64 -15.47 9.38
N THR A 83 -13.72 -15.21 8.08
CA THR A 83 -14.77 -14.41 7.41
C THR A 83 -15.65 -15.32 6.57
#